data_AF-A0A7C0UEY8-F1
#
_entry.id   AF-A0A7C0UEY8-F1
#
_cell.length_a   1.000
_cell.length_b   1.000
_cell.length_c   1.000
_cell.angle_alpha   90.00
_cell.angle_beta   90.00
_cell.angle_gamma   90.00
#
_symmetry.space_group_name_H-M   'P 1'
#
loop_
_entity.id
_entity.type
_entity.pdbx_description
1 polymer ?
#
loop_
_entity_poly.entity_id
_entity_poly.type
_entity_poly.pdbx_seq_one_letter_code
_entity_poly.pdbx_strand_id
1 'polypeptide(L)'
;MMAKYIFFSGKGGVGKTTMACATAVYLALSGNKTLIVTTDPASNLADVFEQEIGHKVTPIKGVGVIYPQGTAHESPLHAMEIDPDEATREYKEGIIGPLREIMPDDVIASIE
;
A
#
# COMPACT_ATOMS: atom_id res chain seq x y z
N MET A 1 15.92 -2.31 11.99
CA MET A 1 14.67 -3.08 12.23
C MET A 1 14.24 -3.67 10.90
N MET A 2 13.96 -4.97 10.84
CA MET A 2 13.38 -5.60 9.63
C MET A 2 11.88 -5.27 9.54
N ALA A 3 11.39 -5.02 8.33
CA ALA A 3 9.96 -4.94 8.07
C ALA A 3 9.30 -6.30 8.34
N LYS A 4 8.16 -6.31 9.03
CA LYS A 4 7.35 -7.52 9.23
C LYS A 4 6.26 -7.55 8.17
N TYR A 5 6.17 -8.64 7.43
CA TYR A 5 5.15 -8.86 6.42
C TYR A 5 4.13 -9.89 6.92
N ILE A 6 2.84 -9.59 6.77
CA ILE A 6 1.73 -10.48 7.12
C ILE A 6 0.88 -10.64 5.85
N PHE A 7 0.73 -11.87 5.38
CA PHE A 7 -0.01 -12.19 4.16
C PHE A 7 -1.34 -12.87 4.51
N PHE A 8 -2.43 -12.36 3.93
CA PHE A 8 -3.76 -12.95 4.05
C PHE A 8 -4.14 -13.60 2.72
N SER A 9 -4.12 -14.94 2.68
CA SER A 9 -4.41 -15.74 1.47
C SER A 9 -5.52 -16.75 1.73
N GLY A 10 -6.26 -17.13 0.69
CA GLY A 10 -7.40 -18.04 0.76
C GLY A 10 -8.41 -17.82 -0.37
N LYS A 11 -9.45 -18.65 -0.41
CA LYS A 11 -10.52 -18.58 -1.43
C LYS A 11 -11.32 -17.27 -1.35
N GLY A 12 -12.15 -16.99 -2.35
CA GLY A 12 -13.11 -15.88 -2.32
C GLY A 12 -14.13 -16.04 -1.17
N GLY A 13 -14.54 -14.93 -0.54
CA GLY A 13 -15.60 -14.94 0.48
C GLY A 13 -15.25 -15.47 1.87
N VAL A 14 -13.99 -15.84 2.15
CA VAL A 14 -13.57 -16.37 3.48
C VAL A 14 -13.22 -15.30 4.52
N GLY A 15 -13.44 -14.01 4.22
CA GLY A 15 -13.18 -12.90 5.16
C GLY A 15 -11.75 -12.36 5.18
N LYS A 16 -10.95 -12.58 4.13
CA LYS A 16 -9.54 -12.13 4.05
C LYS A 16 -9.40 -10.62 4.27
N THR A 17 -10.14 -9.81 3.51
CA THR A 17 -10.11 -8.35 3.60
C THR A 17 -10.49 -7.88 5.01
N THR A 18 -11.56 -8.44 5.57
CA THR A 18 -11.99 -8.13 6.95
C THR A 18 -10.91 -8.40 7.98
N MET A 19 -10.29 -9.58 7.92
CA MET A 19 -9.20 -9.95 8.84
C MET A 19 -7.94 -9.11 8.63
N ALA A 20 -7.60 -8.78 7.38
CA ALA A 20 -6.49 -7.90 7.05
C ALA A 20 -6.70 -6.49 7.63
N CYS A 21 -7.87 -5.88 7.41
CA CYS A 21 -8.21 -4.57 7.95
C CYS A 21 -8.21 -4.55 9.48
N ALA A 22 -8.85 -5.53 10.12
CA ALA A 22 -8.87 -5.64 11.59
C ALA A 22 -7.45 -5.78 12.17
N THR A 23 -6.61 -6.60 11.54
CA THR A 23 -5.20 -6.76 11.95
C THR A 23 -4.41 -5.48 11.76
N ALA A 24 -4.60 -4.78 10.65
CA ALA A 24 -3.90 -3.54 10.36
C ALA A 24 -4.26 -2.43 11.37
N VAL A 25 -5.54 -2.29 11.70
CA VAL A 25 -6.01 -1.37 12.74
C VAL A 25 -5.42 -1.73 14.10
N TYR A 26 -5.45 -3.01 14.49
CA TYR A 26 -4.87 -3.46 15.76
C TYR A 26 -3.37 -3.13 15.87
N LEU A 27 -2.58 -3.40 14.82
CA LEU A 27 -1.15 -3.10 14.80
C LEU A 27 -0.88 -1.60 14.90
N ALA A 28 -1.65 -0.79 14.16
CA ALA A 28 -1.57 0.66 14.17
C ALA A 28 -1.86 1.24 15.57
N LEU A 29 -2.95 0.78 16.21
CA LEU A 29 -3.32 1.16 17.57
C LEU A 29 -2.33 0.65 18.63
N SER A 30 -1.59 -0.41 18.33
CA SER A 30 -0.50 -0.93 19.17
C SER A 30 0.83 -0.18 18.98
N GLY A 31 0.82 0.95 18.27
CA GLY A 31 1.99 1.82 18.08
C GLY A 31 2.90 1.43 16.91
N ASN A 32 2.48 0.52 16.03
CA ASN A 32 3.26 0.14 14.84
C ASN A 32 2.87 1.01 13.65
N LYS A 33 3.87 1.55 12.93
CA LYS A 33 3.62 2.10 11.59
C LYS A 33 3.17 0.97 10.67
N THR A 34 1.94 1.04 10.19
CA THR A 34 1.27 -0.06 9.49
C THR A 34 0.81 0.41 8.11
N LEU A 35 1.10 -0.39 7.09
CA LEU A 35 0.60 -0.22 5.73
C LEU A 35 -0.21 -1.48 5.38
N ILE A 36 -1.48 -1.30 5.04
CA ILE A 36 -2.29 -2.36 4.42
C ILE A 36 -2.28 -2.18 2.90
N VAL A 37 -2.02 -3.26 2.18
CA VAL A 37 -1.99 -3.26 0.71
C VAL A 37 -2.90 -4.36 0.20
N THR A 38 -3.68 -4.08 -0.84
CA THR A 38 -4.39 -5.12 -1.61
C THR A 38 -4.02 -5.02 -3.08
N THR A 39 -3.77 -6.17 -3.69
CA THR A 39 -3.65 -6.36 -5.16
C THR A 39 -4.92 -6.96 -5.75
N ASP A 40 -5.92 -7.31 -4.92
CA ASP A 40 -7.16 -7.96 -5.35
C ASP A 40 -8.14 -6.89 -5.85
N PRO A 41 -8.50 -6.87 -7.16
CA PRO A 41 -9.43 -5.89 -7.72
C PRO A 41 -10.84 -5.98 -7.12
N ALA A 42 -11.19 -7.10 -6.50
CA ALA A 42 -12.49 -7.29 -5.84
C ALA A 42 -12.47 -6.88 -4.36
N SER A 43 -11.31 -6.50 -3.81
CA SER A 43 -11.19 -6.05 -2.43
C SER A 43 -11.27 -4.53 -2.37
N ASN A 44 -12.38 -3.99 -1.86
CA ASN A 44 -12.52 -2.55 -1.60
C ASN A 44 -12.07 -2.20 -0.18
N LEU A 45 -10.80 -1.84 0.00
CA LEU A 45 -10.36 -1.18 1.24
C LEU A 45 -11.08 0.15 1.39
N ALA A 46 -11.33 0.85 0.27
CA ALA A 46 -12.05 2.11 0.25
C ALA A 46 -13.44 2.00 0.91
N ASP A 47 -14.18 0.92 0.63
CA ASP A 47 -15.48 0.67 1.25
C ASP A 47 -15.34 0.36 2.74
N VAL A 48 -14.35 -0.45 3.14
CA VAL A 48 -14.16 -0.86 4.53
C VAL A 48 -13.75 0.32 5.42
N PHE A 49 -12.94 1.24 4.89
CA PHE A 49 -12.49 2.43 5.62
C PHE A 49 -13.34 3.67 5.34
N GLU A 50 -14.39 3.55 4.51
CA GLU A 50 -15.26 4.66 4.09
C GLU A 50 -14.47 5.89 3.61
N GLN A 51 -13.41 5.65 2.84
CA GLN A 51 -12.47 6.66 2.38
C GLN A 51 -11.92 6.29 1.00
N GLU A 52 -11.71 7.28 0.13
CA GLU A 52 -10.99 7.05 -1.12
C GLU A 52 -9.56 6.56 -0.86
N ILE A 53 -9.22 5.42 -1.47
CA ILE A 53 -7.91 4.78 -1.44
C ILE A 53 -7.63 4.31 -2.86
N GLY A 54 -6.41 4.48 -3.34
CA GLY A 54 -6.01 4.02 -4.67
C GLY A 54 -4.56 3.59 -4.69
N HIS A 55 -3.93 3.68 -5.86
CA HIS A 55 -2.53 3.29 -6.07
C HIS A 55 -1.54 4.07 -5.18
N LYS A 56 -1.90 5.26 -4.70
CA LYS A 56 -1.05 6.03 -3.79
C LYS A 56 -1.28 5.65 -2.34
N VAL A 57 -0.19 5.49 -1.59
CA VAL A 57 -0.23 5.31 -0.14
C VAL A 57 -0.98 6.47 0.50
N THR A 58 -2.07 6.15 1.19
CA THR A 58 -3.02 7.11 1.73
C THR A 58 -3.20 6.89 3.24
N PRO A 59 -3.08 7.91 4.10
CA PRO A 59 -3.33 7.77 5.53
C PRO A 59 -4.82 7.49 5.78
N ILE A 60 -5.11 6.55 6.67
CA ILE A 60 -6.49 6.23 7.07
C ILE A 60 -6.92 7.19 8.20
N LYS A 61 -8.01 7.92 7.97
CA LYS A 61 -8.60 8.82 8.97
C LYS A 61 -9.21 8.04 10.14
N GLY A 62 -9.29 8.67 11.30
CA GLY A 62 -9.96 8.10 12.48
C GLY A 62 -9.21 6.97 13.19
N VAL A 63 -8.10 6.48 12.64
CA VAL A 63 -7.22 5.51 13.28
C VAL A 63 -6.05 6.29 13.89
N GLY A 64 -6.01 6.38 15.21
CA GLY A 64 -4.96 7.12 15.92
C GLY A 64 -4.75 6.57 17.32
N VAL A 65 -3.51 6.64 17.78
CA VAL A 65 -3.18 6.37 19.19
C VAL A 65 -3.43 7.65 19.97
N ILE A 66 -4.28 7.60 21.01
CA ILE A 66 -4.40 8.70 21.96
C ILE A 66 -3.14 8.71 22.81
N TYR A 67 -2.15 9.52 22.43
CA TYR A 67 -1.00 9.75 23.30
C TYR A 67 -1.39 10.75 24.41
N PRO A 68 -0.96 10.53 25.66
CA PRO A 68 -1.20 11.47 26.77
C PRO A 68 -0.65 12.89 26.53
N GLN A 69 0.24 13.05 25.55
CA GLN A 69 1.05 14.25 25.30
C GLN A 69 0.51 15.16 24.17
N GLY A 70 -0.67 14.89 23.60
CA GLY A 70 -1.48 15.93 22.94
C GLY A 70 -0.99 16.53 21.60
N THR A 71 -0.04 15.94 20.89
CA THR A 71 0.29 16.37 19.51
C THR A 71 -0.47 15.53 18.48
N ALA A 72 -1.12 16.19 17.52
CA ALA A 72 -1.73 15.54 16.37
C ALA A 72 -0.67 14.69 15.64
N HIS A 73 -0.76 13.37 15.76
CA HIS A 73 0.14 12.47 15.05
C HIS A 73 -0.43 12.11 13.69
N GLU A 74 0.45 11.99 12.70
CA GLU A 74 0.15 11.30 11.45
C GLU A 74 -0.50 9.95 11.75
N SER A 75 -1.49 9.54 10.96
CA SER A 75 -2.16 8.26 11.15
C SER A 75 -1.13 7.13 11.16
N PRO A 76 -1.07 6.27 12.19
CA PRO A 76 -0.18 5.12 12.19
C PRO A 76 -0.60 4.07 11.15
N LEU A 77 -1.80 4.18 10.56
CA LEU A 77 -2.32 3.30 9.52
C LEU A 77 -2.39 4.03 8.18
N HIS A 78 -1.77 3.42 7.17
CA HIS A 78 -1.89 3.80 5.77
C HIS A 78 -2.45 2.64 4.96
N ALA A 79 -3.08 2.95 3.83
CA ALA A 79 -3.61 1.95 2.90
C ALA A 79 -3.21 2.26 1.45
N MET A 80 -3.16 1.22 0.63
CA MET A 80 -2.93 1.30 -0.81
C MET A 80 -3.70 0.17 -1.51
N GLU A 81 -4.42 0.52 -2.55
CA GLU A 81 -4.97 -0.44 -3.52
C GLU A 81 -4.05 -0.40 -4.73
N ILE A 82 -3.09 -1.33 -4.78
CA ILE A 82 -2.04 -1.27 -5.79
C ILE A 82 -2.60 -1.71 -7.15
N ASP A 83 -2.64 -0.76 -8.07
CA ASP A 83 -2.83 -1.05 -9.49
C ASP A 83 -1.57 -1.74 -10.05
N PRO A 84 -1.66 -2.99 -10.55
CA PRO A 84 -0.51 -3.75 -11.03
C PRO A 84 0.05 -3.21 -12.35
N ASP A 85 -0.77 -2.60 -13.19
CA ASP A 85 -0.33 -2.02 -14.46
C ASP A 85 0.42 -0.70 -14.21
N GLU A 86 -0.08 0.12 -13.29
CA GLU A 86 0.61 1.32 -12.81
C GLU A 86 1.93 0.96 -12.12
N ALA A 87 1.91 -0.01 -11.19
CA ALA A 87 3.12 -0.48 -10.51
C ALA A 87 4.18 -0.98 -11.51
N THR A 88 3.74 -1.70 -12.55
CA THR A 88 4.64 -2.21 -13.59
C THR A 88 5.24 -1.08 -14.41
N ARG A 89 4.44 -0.08 -14.78
CA ARG A 89 4.94 1.11 -15.50
C ARG A 89 5.95 1.90 -14.67
N GLU A 90 5.65 2.15 -13.39
CA GLU A 90 6.55 2.85 -12.48
C GLU A 90 7.87 2.10 -12.29
N TYR A 91 7.80 0.78 -12.13
CA TYR A 91 8.99 -0.06 -12.02
C TYR A 91 9.84 -0.04 -13.29
N LYS A 92 9.21 -0.17 -14.46
CA LYS A 92 9.90 -0.07 -15.76
C LYS A 92 10.58 1.30 -15.90
N GLU A 93 9.87 2.37 -15.62
CA GLU A 93 10.40 3.73 -15.76
C GLU A 93 11.55 4.00 -14.79
N GLY A 94 11.48 3.49 -13.55
CA GLY A 94 12.57 3.58 -12.58
C GLY A 94 13.86 2.88 -13.02
N ILE A 95 13.76 1.89 -13.90
CA ILE A 95 14.91 1.15 -14.45
C ILE A 95 15.38 1.75 -15.77
N ILE A 96 14.46 1.99 -16.71
CA ILE A 96 14.75 2.40 -18.08
C ILE A 96 15.04 3.90 -18.15
N GLY A 97 14.37 4.72 -17.34
CA GLY A 97 14.52 6.18 -17.32
C GLY A 97 15.97 6.64 -17.23
N PRO A 98 16.74 6.20 -16.22
CA PRO A 98 18.17 6.53 -16.10
C PRO A 98 19.03 6.02 -17.26
N LEU A 99 18.62 4.95 -17.94
CA LEU A 99 19.37 4.38 -19.06
C LEU A 99 19.21 5.20 -20.34
N ARG A 100 18.11 5.93 -20.53
CA ARG A 100 17.88 6.75 -21.74
C ARG A 100 18.92 7.87 -21.91
N GLU A 101 19.57 8.29 -20.82
CA GLU A 101 20.65 9.30 -20.88
C GLU A 101 22.02 8.70 -21.22
N ILE A 102 22.19 7.38 -21.10
CA ILE A 102 23.50 6.70 -21.14
C ILE A 102 23.59 5.74 -22.32
N MET A 103 22.48 5.10 -22.71
CA MET A 103 22.45 4.07 -23.73
C MET A 103 21.95 4.61 -25.08
N PRO A 104 22.41 4.02 -26.20
CA PRO A 104 21.89 4.31 -27.53
C PRO A 104 20.37 4.04 -27.67
N ASP A 105 19.69 4.83 -28.49
CA ASP A 105 18.23 4.76 -28.69
C ASP A 105 17.73 3.38 -29.16
N ASP A 106 18.52 2.67 -29.97
CA ASP A 106 18.19 1.33 -30.47
C ASP A 106 18.22 0.27 -29.37
N VAL A 107 19.09 0.44 -28.38
CA VAL A 107 19.13 -0.43 -27.19
C VAL A 107 17.93 -0.16 -26.30
N ILE A 108 17.57 1.12 -26.09
CA ILE A 108 16.38 1.49 -25.30
C ILE A 108 15.10 0.94 -25.94
N ALA A 109 14.93 1.10 -27.25
CA ALA A 109 13.77 0.61 -27.98
C ALA A 109 13.59 -0.92 -27.93
N SER A 110 14.66 -1.67 -27.63
CA SER A 110 14.60 -3.13 -27.48
C SER A 110 14.12 -3.60 -26.10
N ILE A 111 14.08 -2.72 -25.10
CA ILE A 111 13.79 -3.04 -23.69
C ILE A 111 12.39 -2.53 -23.26
N GLU A 112 11.83 -1.56 -23.97
CA GLU A 112 10.48 -0.99 -23.70
C GLU A 112 9.33 -1.97 -24.02
#